data_AF-X1SYR9-F1
#
_entry.id   AF-X1SYR9-F1
#
_cell.length_a   1.000
_cell.length_b   1.000
_cell.length_c   1.000
_cell.angle_alpha   90.00
_cell.angle_beta   90.00
_cell.angle_gamma   90.00
#
_symmetry.space_group_name_H-M   'P 1'
#
loop_
_entity.id
_entity.type
_entity.pdbx_description
1 polymer ?
#
loop_
_entity_poly.entity_id
_entity_poly.type
_entity_poly.pdbx_seq_one_letter_code
_entity_poly.pdbx_strand_id
1 'polypeptide(L)' 'ATVGKVWEWLIPSDTWMEVRKQLLVSSTIQSSEGVRVRVIADTQPSAESRLVTPTLEDAYLYYISANKQGATA' A
#
# COMPACT_ATOMS: atom_id res chain seq x y z
N ALA A 1 -7.86 -10.23 -6.74
CA ALA A 1 -6.95 -10.99 -5.85
C ALA A 1 -5.73 -10.14 -5.54
N THR A 2 -5.19 -10.20 -4.32
CA THR A 2 -4.05 -9.39 -3.86
C THR A 2 -2.68 -10.07 -4.02
N VAL A 3 -2.66 -11.35 -4.39
CA VAL A 3 -1.41 -12.07 -4.70
C VAL A 3 -0.66 -11.34 -5.81
N GLY A 4 0.61 -11.04 -5.57
CA GLY A 4 1.46 -10.30 -6.51
C GLY A 4 1.23 -8.79 -6.56
N LYS A 5 0.43 -8.23 -5.64
CA LYS A 5 0.06 -6.79 -5.64
C LYS A 5 0.40 -6.04 -4.37
N VAL A 6 0.98 -6.69 -3.37
CA VAL A 6 1.29 -6.05 -2.09
C VAL A 6 2.77 -5.74 -2.01
N TRP A 7 3.08 -4.47 -1.78
CA TRP A 7 4.44 -3.95 -1.76
C TRP A 7 4.74 -3.31 -0.42
N GLU A 8 5.96 -3.51 0.08
CA GLU A 8 6.44 -2.89 1.31
C GLU A 8 7.76 -2.14 1.05
N TRP A 9 7.91 -0.95 1.64
CA TRP A 9 9.22 -0.29 1.78
C TRP A 9 9.23 0.73 2.91
N LEU A 10 10.44 1.20 3.22
CA LEU A 10 10.70 2.28 4.15
C LEU A 10 10.76 3.59 3.37
N ILE A 11 9.97 4.58 3.78
CA ILE A 11 9.91 5.90 3.15
C ILE A 11 10.37 6.95 4.16
N PRO A 12 11.21 7.92 3.77
CA PRO A 12 11.52 9.08 4.58
C PRO A 12 10.24 9.82 5.04
N SER A 13 10.15 10.15 6.32
CA SER A 13 8.92 10.70 6.93
C SER A 13 8.41 11.99 6.28
N ASP A 14 9.32 12.79 5.72
CA ASP A 14 9.08 14.02 4.98
C ASP A 14 8.43 13.80 3.60
N THR A 15 8.64 12.64 2.97
CA THR A 15 8.11 12.32 1.64
C THR A 15 6.86 11.42 1.67
N TRP A 16 6.64 10.69 2.77
CA TRP A 16 5.53 9.75 2.92
C TRP A 16 4.14 10.38 2.69
N MET A 17 3.93 11.63 3.11
CA MET A 17 2.64 12.29 2.97
C MET A 17 2.17 12.47 1.52
N GLU A 18 3.09 12.52 0.56
CA GLU A 18 2.74 12.63 -0.85
C GLU A 18 2.45 11.25 -1.45
N VAL A 19 3.26 10.25 -1.08
CA VAL A 19 3.11 8.85 -1.54
C VAL A 19 1.73 8.28 -1.17
N ARG A 20 1.24 8.55 0.04
CA ARG A 20 -0.06 8.03 0.50
C ARG A 20 -1.27 8.54 -0.31
N LYS A 21 -1.14 9.66 -1.03
CA LYS A 21 -2.26 10.23 -1.80
C LYS A 21 -2.56 9.44 -3.07
N GLN A 22 -1.57 8.70 -3.57
CA GLN A 22 -1.62 8.06 -4.89
C GLN A 22 -1.81 6.54 -4.80
N LEU A 23 -1.69 5.95 -3.61
CA LEU A 23 -1.66 4.50 -3.42
C LEU A 23 -2.69 4.03 -2.39
N LEU A 24 -3.17 2.79 -2.58
CA LEU A 24 -4.02 2.13 -1.59
C LEU A 24 -3.15 1.60 -0.45
N VAL A 25 -3.05 2.36 0.63
CA VAL A 25 -2.23 2.01 1.80
C VAL A 25 -3.01 1.07 2.72
N SER A 26 -2.46 -0.10 3.00
CA SER A 26 -3.04 -1.06 3.95
C SER A 26 -2.50 -0.89 5.36
N SER A 27 -1.20 -0.63 5.51
CA SER A 27 -0.57 -0.51 6.83
C SER A 27 0.60 0.46 6.84
N THR A 28 0.87 1.04 8.02
CA THR A 28 2.02 1.94 8.25
C THR A 28 2.61 1.73 9.63
N ILE A 29 3.93 1.67 9.72
CA ILE A 29 4.67 1.62 10.98
C ILE A 29 5.70 2.75 10.97
N GLN A 30 5.52 3.72 11.87
CA GLN A 30 6.45 4.84 12.01
C GLN A 30 7.59 4.46 12.95
N SER A 31 8.80 4.85 12.57
CA SER A 31 10.03 4.62 13.32
C SER A 31 10.99 5.81 13.16
N SER A 32 12.11 5.80 13.88
CA SER A 32 13.17 6.81 13.71
C SER A 32 13.84 6.76 12.34
N GLU A 33 13.77 5.63 11.62
CA GLU A 33 14.35 5.44 10.29
C GLU A 33 13.40 5.88 9.16
N GLY A 34 12.15 6.21 9.50
CA GLY A 34 11.11 6.57 8.54
C GLY A 34 9.82 5.77 8.75
N VAL A 35 8.99 5.77 7.72
CA VAL A 35 7.69 5.08 7.72
C VAL A 35 7.79 3.82 6.88
N ARG A 36 7.66 2.65 7.52
CA ARG A 36 7.45 1.40 6.79
C ARG A 36 6.01 1.35 6.32
N VAL A 37 5.78 1.16 5.04
CA VAL A 37 4.45 1.23 4.45
C VAL A 37 4.15 -0.05 3.71
N ARG A 38 2.91 -0.50 3.79
CA ARG A 38 2.36 -1.56 2.95
C ARG A 38 1.29 -0.96 2.06
N VAL A 39 1.37 -1.22 0.77
CA VAL A 39 0.42 -0.73 -0.22
C VAL A 39 -0.01 -1.85 -1.15
N ILE A 40 -1.18 -1.66 -1.76
CA ILE A 40 -1.72 -2.53 -2.79
C ILE A 40 -1.65 -1.79 -4.13
N ALA A 41 -0.88 -2.33 -5.07
CA ALA A 41 -0.67 -1.75 -6.40
C ALA A 41 -0.39 -2.84 -7.45
N ASP A 42 -0.88 -2.63 -8.68
CA ASP A 42 -0.68 -3.55 -9.80
C ASP A 42 0.76 -3.57 -10.30
N THR A 43 1.47 -2.45 -10.16
CA THR A 43 2.88 -2.29 -10.54
C THR A 43 3.72 -1.91 -9.33
N GLN A 44 5.03 -2.16 -9.43
CA GLN A 44 5.98 -1.77 -8.40
C GLN A 44 5.99 -0.23 -8.26
N PRO A 45 5.60 0.33 -7.10
CA PRO A 45 5.44 1.78 -6.91
C PRO A 45 6.78 2.53 -6.75
N SER A 46 7.83 1.84 -6.32
CA SER A 46 9.18 2.40 -6.13
C SER A 46 10.24 1.34 -6.38
N ALA A 47 11.41 1.75 -6.88
CA ALA A 47 12.57 0.85 -7.01
C ALA A 47 12.99 0.22 -5.67
N GLU A 48 12.70 0.88 -4.55
CA GLU A 48 13.00 0.40 -3.19
C GLU A 48 11.91 -0.53 -2.62
N SER A 49 10.77 -0.64 -3.31
CA SER A 49 9.66 -1.48 -2.87
C SER A 49 9.88 -2.95 -3.15
N ARG A 50 9.59 -3.78 -2.14
CA ARG A 50 9.68 -5.24 -2.23
C ARG A 50 8.29 -5.84 -2.24
N LEU A 51 8.08 -6.84 -3.10
CA LEU A 51 6.87 -7.62 -3.11
C LEU A 51 6.80 -8.47 -1.82
N VAL A 52 5.62 -8.51 -1.20
CA VAL A 52 5.39 -9.25 0.04
C VAL A 52 4.13 -10.08 -0.04
N THR A 53 4.07 -11.15 0.76
CA THR A 53 2.85 -11.94 0.89
C THR A 53 1.72 -11.08 1.46
N PRO A 54 0.53 -11.07 0.85
CA PRO A 54 -0.63 -10.37 1.37
C PRO A 54 -1.09 -10.93 2.72
N THR A 55 -1.57 -10.06 3.59
CA THR A 55 -2.29 -10.41 4.81
C THR A 55 -3.81 -10.39 4.58
N LEU A 56 -4.58 -10.78 5.61
CA LEU A 56 -6.04 -10.63 5.59
C LEU A 56 -6.46 -9.16 5.47
N GLU A 57 -5.74 -8.25 6.13
CA GLU A 57 -5.99 -6.81 6.05
C GLU A 57 -5.82 -6.31 4.60
N ASP A 58 -4.75 -6.73 3.92
CA ASP A 58 -4.51 -6.38 2.51
C ASP A 58 -5.67 -6.87 1.62
N ALA A 59 -6.08 -8.14 1.80
CA ALA A 59 -7.16 -8.74 1.03
C ALA A 59 -8.51 -8.06 1.28
N TYR A 60 -8.81 -7.75 2.55
CA TYR A 60 -10.04 -7.09 2.95
C TYR A 60 -10.10 -5.66 2.40
N LEU A 61 -9.03 -4.88 2.55
CA LEU A 61 -8.97 -3.51 2.07
C LEU A 61 -9.12 -3.45 0.54
N TYR A 62 -8.46 -4.35 -0.19
CA TYR A 62 -8.62 -4.46 -1.64
C TYR A 62 -10.08 -4.68 -2.03
N TYR A 63 -10.76 -5.63 -1.37
CA TYR A 63 -12.16 -5.95 -1.68
C TYR A 63 -13.10 -4.76 -1.46
N ILE A 64 -12.99 -4.06 -0.32
CA ILE A 64 -13.88 -2.92 -0.03
C ILE A 64 -13.56 -1.69 -0.88
N SER A 65 -12.29 -1.49 -1.26
CA SER A 65 -11.89 -0.39 -2.14
C SER A 65 -12.40 -0.58 -3.58
N ALA A 66 -12.45 -1.81 -4.07
CA ALA A 66 -13.03 -2.16 -5.37
C ALA A 66 -14.54 -1.87 -5.40
N ASN A 67 -15.26 -2.24 -4.33
CA ASN A 67 -16.70 -1.94 -4.22
C ASN A 67 -16.98 -0.44 -4.12
N LYS A 68 -16.11 0.34 -3.47
CA LYS A 68 -16.26 1.79 -3.39
C LYS A 68 -16.13 2.48 -4.75
N GLN A 69 -15.29 1.96 -5.64
CA GLN A 69 -15.14 2.46 -7.02
C GLN A 69 -16.34 2.09 -7.90
N GLY A 70 -17.00 0.95 -7.64
CA GLY A 70 -18.20 0.53 -8.35
C GLY A 70 -19.49 1.26 -7.94
N ALA A 71 -19.54 1.88 -6.76
CA ALA A 71 -20.69 2.65 -6.28
C ALA A 71 -20.73 4.11 -6.80
N THR A 72 -19.64 4.58 -7.42
CA THR A 72 -19.51 5.92 -8.00
C THR A 72 -19.58 5.93 -9.54
N ALA A 73 -19.98 4.82 -10.16
CA ALA A 73 -20.13 4.66 -11.61
C ALA A 73 -21.60 4.61 -12.03
#